data_AF-A0A9W6ZBK5-F1
#
_entry.id   AF-A0A9W6ZBK5-F1
#
_cell.length_a   1.000
_cell.length_b   1.000
_cell.length_c   1.000
_cell.angle_alpha   90.00
_cell.angle_beta   90.00
_cell.angle_gamma   90.00
#
_symmetry.space_group_name_H-M   'P 1'
#
loop_
_entity.id
_entity.type
_entity.pdbx_description
1 polymer ?
#
loop_
_entity_poly.entity_id
_entity_poly.type
_entity_poly.pdbx_seq_one_letter_code
_entity_poly.pdbx_strand_id
1 'polypeptide(L)'
;PQIHYDNFDASTFNDSSGLRMLYTPTLRENDIGVMYTGALIGIDIPPNEERYDLNARCPWGCTANVPSTGIKVFNSLLHAHTAGVSVRTSLADKNGNFKQSLGVEEYYDFNYQTPIPLDVTMHKDDEIHTRCTYNTVGRTQNTKFGLATGDEMCLTYLWYYPAIADSDRCLFTNVSPLGIEQGGAMSIVSDPYANG
;
A
#
# COMPACT_ATOMS: atom_id res chain seq x y z
N PRO A 1 -10.10 -17.13 1.42
CA PRO A 1 -9.07 -16.49 2.28
C PRO A 1 -7.71 -16.81 1.68
N GLN A 2 -6.76 -15.88 1.73
CA GLN A 2 -5.36 -16.15 1.38
C GLN A 2 -4.59 -16.37 2.69
N ILE A 3 -3.78 -17.42 2.76
CA ILE A 3 -2.87 -17.69 3.87
C ILE A 3 -1.46 -17.72 3.28
N HIS A 4 -0.56 -16.92 3.85
CA HIS A 4 0.82 -16.81 3.40
C HIS A 4 1.74 -17.63 4.33
N TYR A 5 2.44 -18.62 3.77
CA TYR A 5 3.40 -19.44 4.51
C TYR A 5 4.82 -19.10 4.09
N ASP A 6 5.64 -18.67 5.04
CA ASP A 6 7.09 -18.62 4.88
C ASP A 6 7.70 -19.95 5.39
N ASN A 7 7.86 -20.92 4.50
CA ASN A 7 8.30 -22.29 4.81
C ASN A 7 9.77 -22.51 4.41
N PHE A 8 10.69 -21.83 5.08
CA PHE A 8 12.11 -21.81 4.72
C PHE A 8 12.78 -23.20 4.69
N ASP A 9 12.37 -24.10 5.59
CA ASP A 9 12.96 -25.45 5.68
C ASP A 9 12.30 -26.49 4.77
N ALA A 10 11.29 -26.06 3.97
CA ALA A 10 10.49 -26.90 3.09
C ALA A 10 9.91 -28.14 3.80
N SER A 11 9.66 -28.04 5.11
CA SER A 11 9.09 -29.12 5.89
C SER A 11 7.65 -29.41 5.46
N THR A 12 7.25 -30.68 5.56
CA THR A 12 5.86 -31.07 5.34
C THR A 12 5.07 -30.84 6.63
N PHE A 13 3.97 -30.12 6.55
CA PHE A 13 3.07 -29.87 7.67
C PHE A 13 1.61 -29.93 7.22
N ASN A 14 0.72 -30.14 8.19
CA ASN A 14 -0.72 -29.97 8.03
C ASN A 14 -1.13 -28.70 8.75
N ASP A 15 -1.96 -27.88 8.11
CA ASP A 15 -2.50 -26.65 8.69
C ASP A 15 -4.03 -26.62 8.56
N SER A 16 -4.68 -25.98 9.53
CA SER A 16 -6.12 -25.73 9.55
C SER A 16 -6.44 -24.28 9.98
N SER A 17 -5.56 -23.35 9.64
CA SER A 17 -5.70 -21.93 9.90
C SER A 17 -6.76 -21.30 8.99
N GLY A 18 -7.33 -20.18 9.43
CA GLY A 18 -8.37 -19.50 8.68
C GLY A 18 -8.94 -18.29 9.39
N LEU A 19 -10.01 -17.73 8.82
CA LEU A 19 -10.71 -16.57 9.35
C LEU A 19 -12.11 -16.97 9.82
N ARG A 20 -12.52 -16.46 10.98
CA ARG A 20 -13.91 -16.49 11.44
C ARG A 20 -14.56 -15.14 11.14
N MET A 21 -15.55 -15.14 10.27
CA MET A 21 -16.31 -13.94 9.94
C MET A 21 -17.58 -13.87 10.78
N LEU A 22 -17.81 -12.73 11.43
CA LEU A 22 -19.07 -12.41 12.10
C LEU A 22 -19.83 -11.42 11.22
N TYR A 23 -21.06 -11.76 10.83
CA TYR A 23 -21.85 -10.98 9.88
C TYR A 23 -23.30 -10.81 10.34
N THR A 24 -24.01 -9.85 9.74
CA THR A 24 -25.42 -9.53 10.00
C THR A 24 -26.21 -9.53 8.69
N PRO A 25 -27.47 -10.00 8.67
CA PRO A 25 -28.32 -9.89 7.48
C PRO A 25 -28.80 -8.44 7.22
N THR A 26 -28.77 -7.59 8.24
CA THR A 26 -29.13 -6.17 8.12
C THR A 26 -27.94 -5.37 7.59
N LEU A 27 -28.10 -4.75 6.42
CA LEU A 27 -27.09 -3.88 5.83
C LEU A 27 -26.82 -2.65 6.70
N ARG A 28 -25.55 -2.22 6.71
CA ARG A 28 -25.13 -0.93 7.27
C ARG A 28 -25.36 0.17 6.24
N GLU A 29 -25.32 1.42 6.69
CA GLU A 29 -25.54 2.59 5.82
C GLU A 29 -24.52 2.69 4.68
N ASN A 30 -23.25 2.34 4.94
CA ASN A 30 -22.18 2.44 3.97
C ASN A 30 -21.45 1.10 3.81
N ASP A 31 -21.13 0.77 2.57
CA ASP A 31 -20.16 -0.27 2.25
C ASP A 31 -18.73 0.25 2.48
N ILE A 32 -17.84 -0.65 2.93
CA ILE A 32 -16.42 -0.35 3.13
C ILE A 32 -15.66 -0.72 1.86
N GLY A 33 -14.77 0.17 1.42
CA GLY A 33 -13.72 -0.10 0.44
C GLY A 33 -12.36 -0.25 1.10
N VAL A 34 -11.45 -0.95 0.41
CA VAL A 34 -10.02 -0.99 0.74
C VAL A 34 -9.25 -0.52 -0.49
N MET A 35 -8.41 0.51 -0.31
CA MET A 35 -7.54 1.03 -1.36
C MET A 35 -6.08 0.68 -1.04
N TYR A 36 -5.38 0.08 -1.99
CA TYR A 36 -3.94 -0.14 -1.93
C TYR A 36 -3.23 1.02 -2.64
N THR A 37 -2.36 1.74 -1.94
CA THR A 37 -1.50 2.79 -2.51
C THR A 37 -0.03 2.51 -2.25
N GLY A 38 0.86 3.15 -3.00
CA GLY A 38 2.30 2.94 -2.92
C GLY A 38 2.89 2.42 -4.24
N ALA A 39 3.93 1.60 -4.17
CA ALA A 39 4.59 1.00 -5.34
C ALA A 39 4.61 -0.52 -5.27
N LEU A 40 4.22 -1.14 -6.39
CA LEU A 40 4.54 -2.53 -6.71
C LEU A 40 5.40 -2.63 -7.97
N ILE A 41 5.39 -1.61 -8.84
CA ILE A 41 6.11 -1.59 -10.10
C ILE A 41 7.31 -0.64 -9.96
N GLY A 42 8.48 -1.08 -10.44
CA GLY A 42 9.69 -0.25 -10.44
C GLY A 42 10.50 -0.30 -9.14
N ILE A 43 10.21 -1.25 -8.23
CA ILE A 43 11.08 -1.57 -7.10
C ILE A 43 12.31 -2.32 -7.63
N ASP A 44 13.48 -1.69 -7.53
CA ASP A 44 14.80 -2.25 -7.82
C ASP A 44 15.82 -1.55 -6.91
N ILE A 45 15.90 -2.01 -5.66
CA ILE A 45 16.72 -1.41 -4.59
C ILE A 45 18.12 -2.02 -4.65
N PRO A 46 19.20 -1.22 -4.80
CA PRO A 46 20.56 -1.74 -4.82
C PRO A 46 20.96 -2.47 -3.53
N PRO A 47 21.89 -3.44 -3.60
CA PRO A 47 22.47 -4.07 -2.41
C PRO A 47 23.37 -3.10 -1.64
N ASN A 48 23.51 -3.34 -0.32
CA ASN A 48 24.41 -2.61 0.57
C ASN A 48 24.13 -1.10 0.74
N GLU A 49 22.87 -0.71 0.60
CA GLU A 49 22.43 0.65 0.93
C GLU A 49 22.08 0.73 2.43
N GLU A 50 22.72 1.64 3.17
CA GLU A 50 22.29 1.97 4.54
C GLU A 50 20.93 2.65 4.56
N ARG A 51 20.63 3.40 3.49
CA ARG A 51 19.38 4.14 3.32
C ARG A 51 19.05 4.29 1.84
N TYR A 52 17.97 3.65 1.40
CA TYR A 52 17.37 3.88 0.09
C TYR A 52 15.92 4.34 0.24
N ASP A 53 15.59 5.50 -0.32
CA ASP A 53 14.24 6.08 -0.24
C ASP A 53 13.48 5.87 -1.56
N LEU A 54 12.38 5.12 -1.50
CA LEU A 54 11.43 4.97 -2.60
C LEU A 54 10.21 5.85 -2.33
N ASN A 55 9.85 6.69 -3.30
CA ASN A 55 8.68 7.55 -3.24
C ASN A 55 7.66 7.11 -4.28
N ALA A 56 6.41 6.94 -3.86
CA ALA A 56 5.28 6.58 -4.70
C ALA A 56 4.19 7.65 -4.58
N ARG A 57 3.60 8.02 -5.72
CA ARG A 57 2.52 8.99 -5.78
C ARG A 57 1.30 8.37 -6.44
N CYS A 58 0.20 8.35 -5.72
CA CYS A 58 -1.13 8.22 -6.26
C CYS A 58 -1.57 9.60 -6.79
N PRO A 59 -1.60 9.84 -8.12
CA PRO A 59 -1.94 11.15 -8.66
C PRO A 59 -3.44 11.44 -8.53
N TRP A 60 -3.81 12.72 -8.61
CA TRP A 60 -5.19 13.19 -8.48
C TRP A 60 -6.18 12.50 -9.45
N GLY A 61 -5.71 12.03 -10.60
CA GLY A 61 -6.55 11.31 -11.58
C GLY A 61 -7.12 10.00 -11.02
N CYS A 62 -6.45 9.36 -10.07
CA CYS A 62 -6.90 8.12 -9.45
C CYS A 62 -8.00 8.33 -8.40
N THR A 63 -8.09 9.53 -7.81
CA THR A 63 -9.15 9.92 -6.88
C THR A 63 -10.27 10.71 -7.57
N ALA A 64 -10.28 10.74 -8.91
CA ALA A 64 -11.24 11.52 -9.68
C ALA A 64 -12.70 11.06 -9.49
N ASN A 65 -12.92 9.79 -9.13
CA ASN A 65 -14.24 9.20 -8.89
C ASN A 65 -14.70 9.32 -7.43
N VAL A 66 -13.89 9.92 -6.54
CA VAL A 66 -14.33 10.22 -5.17
C VAL A 66 -15.53 11.18 -5.25
N PRO A 67 -16.64 10.91 -4.54
CA PRO A 67 -17.80 11.79 -4.52
C PRO A 67 -17.46 13.21 -4.09
N SER A 68 -18.24 14.20 -4.51
CA SER A 68 -18.04 15.60 -4.10
C SER A 68 -18.14 15.81 -2.59
N THR A 69 -18.86 14.94 -1.88
CA THR A 69 -18.96 14.90 -0.41
C THR A 69 -17.72 14.30 0.26
N GLY A 70 -16.80 13.71 -0.51
CA GLY A 70 -15.64 12.98 -0.03
C GLY A 70 -15.95 11.58 0.48
N ILE A 71 -14.90 10.87 0.89
CA ILE A 71 -14.95 9.60 1.61
C ILE A 71 -14.20 9.71 2.94
N LYS A 72 -14.60 8.90 3.90
CA LYS A 72 -13.97 8.78 5.22
C LYS A 72 -12.98 7.63 5.23
N VAL A 73 -11.71 7.95 5.27
CA VAL A 73 -10.63 7.00 5.55
C VAL A 73 -10.54 6.85 7.06
N PHE A 74 -10.82 5.64 7.55
CA PHE A 74 -10.94 5.37 8.98
C PHE A 74 -9.85 4.43 9.53
N ASN A 75 -9.07 3.81 8.65
CA ASN A 75 -7.96 2.96 9.05
C ASN A 75 -6.88 2.94 7.98
N SER A 76 -5.64 2.73 8.40
CA SER A 76 -4.47 2.61 7.53
C SER A 76 -3.56 1.48 8.00
N LEU A 77 -2.96 0.73 7.10
CA LEU A 77 -1.94 -0.26 7.43
C LEU A 77 -0.74 -0.04 6.52
N LEU A 78 0.40 0.27 7.12
CA LEU A 78 1.66 0.46 6.41
C LEU A 78 2.36 -0.88 6.22
N HIS A 79 2.93 -1.11 5.04
CA HIS A 79 3.48 -2.41 4.67
C HIS A 79 4.76 -2.29 3.83
N ALA A 80 5.80 -2.97 4.30
CA ALA A 80 7.03 -3.28 3.59
C ALA A 80 7.54 -4.65 4.05
N HIS A 81 8.52 -5.24 3.37
CA HIS A 81 9.16 -6.48 3.83
C HIS A 81 10.40 -6.15 4.69
N THR A 82 11.34 -7.10 4.77
CA THR A 82 12.39 -7.15 5.80
C THR A 82 13.49 -6.11 5.66
N ALA A 83 13.68 -5.48 4.49
CA ALA A 83 14.56 -4.33 4.33
C ALA A 83 13.88 -3.02 4.71
N GLY A 84 12.54 -2.97 4.82
CA GLY A 84 11.80 -1.77 5.19
C GLY A 84 12.15 -1.32 6.61
N VAL A 85 12.59 -0.07 6.77
CA VAL A 85 12.93 0.53 8.08
C VAL A 85 12.07 1.75 8.41
N SER A 86 11.40 2.35 7.42
CA SER A 86 10.39 3.37 7.65
C SER A 86 9.36 3.37 6.53
N VAL A 87 8.10 3.60 6.87
CA VAL A 87 7.01 3.81 5.91
C VAL A 87 6.23 5.05 6.34
N ARG A 88 5.95 5.96 5.41
CA ARG A 88 5.16 7.17 5.67
C ARG A 88 4.20 7.43 4.54
N THR A 89 2.96 7.73 4.87
CA THR A 89 1.92 8.01 3.88
C THR A 89 1.17 9.28 4.25
N SER A 90 0.97 10.15 3.27
CA SER A 90 0.30 11.44 3.45
C SER A 90 -0.70 11.72 2.34
N LEU A 91 -1.77 12.40 2.71
CA LEU A 91 -2.71 13.01 1.80
C LEU A 91 -2.22 14.41 1.42
N ALA A 92 -2.31 14.75 0.15
CA ALA A 92 -2.03 16.07 -0.39
C ALA A 92 -3.19 16.57 -1.26
N ASP A 93 -3.28 17.88 -1.49
CA ASP A 93 -4.20 18.43 -2.49
C ASP A 93 -3.65 18.22 -3.92
N LYS A 94 -4.45 18.54 -4.94
CA LYS A 94 -4.05 18.45 -6.35
C LYS A 94 -2.83 19.29 -6.75
N ASN A 95 -2.40 20.23 -5.90
CA ASN A 95 -1.21 21.05 -6.12
C ASN A 95 0.01 20.48 -5.39
N GLY A 96 -0.13 19.33 -4.71
CA GLY A 96 0.93 18.70 -3.93
C GLY A 96 1.11 19.27 -2.53
N ASN A 97 0.21 20.14 -2.04
CA ASN A 97 0.30 20.65 -0.68
C ASN A 97 -0.14 19.59 0.31
N PHE A 98 0.67 19.34 1.34
CA PHE A 98 0.33 18.43 2.43
C PHE A 98 -0.99 18.82 3.09
N LYS A 99 -1.89 17.85 3.26
CA LYS A 99 -3.15 17.99 3.99
C LYS A 99 -3.06 17.32 5.35
N GLN A 100 -2.76 16.02 5.36
CA GLN A 100 -2.79 15.21 6.58
C GLN A 100 -1.96 13.95 6.42
N SER A 101 -1.43 13.42 7.53
CA SER A 101 -0.81 12.10 7.54
C SER A 101 -1.88 11.00 7.51
N LEU A 102 -1.61 9.96 6.72
CA LEU A 102 -2.36 8.71 6.69
C LEU A 102 -1.62 7.57 7.40
N GLY A 103 -0.52 7.88 8.09
CA GLY A 103 0.32 6.92 8.79
C GLY A 103 1.80 7.27 8.71
N VAL A 104 2.53 7.11 9.81
CA VAL A 104 3.98 7.28 9.89
C VAL A 104 4.52 6.22 10.84
N GLU A 105 5.40 5.37 10.32
CA GLU A 105 6.24 4.47 11.11
C GLU A 105 7.70 4.82 10.83
N GLU A 106 8.32 5.53 11.76
CA GLU A 106 9.72 5.96 11.66
C GLU A 106 10.71 4.81 11.88
N TYR A 107 10.29 3.82 12.66
CA TYR A 107 11.05 2.63 13.02
C TYR A 107 10.21 1.41 12.67
N TYR A 108 9.91 1.28 11.38
CA TYR A 108 9.08 0.20 10.89
C TYR A 108 9.75 -1.14 11.16
N ASP A 109 8.97 -2.09 11.69
CA ASP A 109 9.38 -3.48 11.87
C ASP A 109 8.37 -4.37 11.15
N PHE A 110 8.87 -5.14 10.18
CA PHE A 110 8.09 -6.10 9.40
C PHE A 110 7.23 -7.05 10.28
N ASN A 111 7.68 -7.36 11.50
CA ASN A 111 6.97 -8.25 12.41
C ASN A 111 5.79 -7.58 13.12
N TYR A 112 5.69 -6.25 13.10
CA TYR A 112 4.68 -5.46 13.80
C TYR A 112 3.91 -4.54 12.85
N GLN A 113 2.97 -5.12 12.11
CA GLN A 113 2.16 -4.38 11.14
C GLN A 113 0.77 -4.09 11.73
N THR A 114 0.69 -3.06 12.58
CA THR A 114 -0.55 -2.71 13.28
C THR A 114 -1.36 -1.68 12.48
N PRO A 115 -2.68 -1.89 12.29
CA PRO A 115 -3.53 -0.87 11.70
C PRO A 115 -3.60 0.40 12.56
N ILE A 116 -3.55 1.56 11.91
CA ILE A 116 -3.59 2.89 12.49
C ILE A 116 -5.01 3.45 12.29
N PRO A 117 -5.81 3.62 13.36
CA PRO A 117 -7.11 4.27 13.26
C PRO A 117 -6.98 5.71 12.77
N LEU A 118 -7.86 6.11 11.88
CA LEU A 118 -7.89 7.44 11.27
C LEU A 118 -9.30 8.03 11.33
N ASP A 119 -9.38 9.36 11.17
CA ASP A 119 -10.60 10.07 10.79
C ASP A 119 -10.19 11.16 9.79
N VAL A 120 -10.04 10.77 8.53
CA VAL A 120 -9.59 11.65 7.45
C VAL A 120 -10.63 11.68 6.36
N THR A 121 -11.05 12.87 5.93
CA THR A 121 -11.88 13.02 4.73
C THR A 121 -10.99 13.22 3.51
N MET A 122 -10.96 12.22 2.63
CA MET A 122 -10.35 12.35 1.30
C MET A 122 -11.38 12.87 0.30
N HIS A 123 -10.97 13.83 -0.52
CA HIS A 123 -11.81 14.47 -1.52
C HIS A 123 -11.38 14.09 -2.93
N LYS A 124 -12.26 14.40 -3.88
CA LYS A 124 -11.94 14.34 -5.30
C LYS A 124 -10.68 15.13 -5.62
N ASP A 125 -9.84 14.52 -6.45
CA ASP A 125 -8.57 15.06 -6.96
C ASP A 125 -7.48 15.28 -5.87
N ASP A 126 -7.67 14.75 -4.65
CA ASP A 126 -6.57 14.65 -3.69
C ASP A 126 -5.53 13.63 -4.17
N GLU A 127 -4.30 13.76 -3.68
CA GLU A 127 -3.20 12.85 -3.97
C GLU A 127 -2.77 12.09 -2.71
N ILE A 128 -2.22 10.90 -2.90
CA ILE A 128 -1.63 10.13 -1.80
C ILE A 128 -0.16 9.88 -2.08
N HIS A 129 0.70 10.32 -1.17
CA HIS A 129 2.15 10.17 -1.31
C HIS A 129 2.63 9.18 -0.26
N THR A 130 3.31 8.12 -0.70
CA THR A 130 3.89 7.08 0.15
C THR A 130 5.40 7.09 -0.01
N ARG A 131 6.15 7.10 1.08
CA ARG A 131 7.60 6.94 1.09
C ARG A 131 7.96 5.73 1.93
N CYS A 132 8.74 4.83 1.35
CA CYS A 132 9.36 3.73 2.05
C CYS A 132 10.87 3.93 2.07
N THR A 133 11.49 3.74 3.24
CA THR A 133 12.93 3.75 3.41
C THR A 133 13.40 2.33 3.67
N TYR A 134 14.44 1.91 2.97
CA TYR A 134 15.01 0.57 3.07
C TYR A 134 16.46 0.60 3.55
N ASN A 135 16.87 -0.47 4.23
CA ASN A 135 18.25 -0.82 4.53
C ASN A 135 18.56 -2.19 3.93
N THR A 136 19.49 -2.25 3.00
CA THR A 136 19.91 -3.47 2.30
C THR A 136 21.35 -3.86 2.60
N VAL A 137 21.94 -3.34 3.69
CA VAL A 137 23.25 -3.78 4.20
C VAL A 137 23.25 -5.30 4.40
N GLY A 138 24.21 -5.98 3.76
CA GLY A 138 24.32 -7.44 3.82
C GLY A 138 23.57 -8.20 2.72
N ARG A 139 22.72 -7.53 1.93
CA ARG A 139 22.17 -8.12 0.69
C ARG A 139 23.22 -8.04 -0.42
N THR A 140 23.30 -9.07 -1.27
CA THR A 140 24.33 -9.17 -2.33
C THR A 140 23.81 -8.90 -3.74
N GLN A 141 22.49 -8.84 -3.90
CA GLN A 141 21.81 -8.59 -5.17
C GLN A 141 20.79 -7.47 -5.01
N ASN A 142 20.39 -6.87 -6.12
CA ASN A 142 19.27 -5.93 -6.11
C ASN A 142 18.02 -6.61 -5.56
N THR A 143 17.33 -5.90 -4.67
CA THR A 143 16.05 -6.30 -4.12
C THR A 143 14.93 -5.76 -5.00
N LYS A 144 14.06 -6.64 -5.50
CA LYS A 144 13.00 -6.28 -6.42
C LYS A 144 11.64 -6.40 -5.76
N PHE A 145 10.61 -5.96 -6.47
CA PHE A 145 9.24 -6.31 -6.10
C PHE A 145 9.04 -7.82 -6.11
N GLY A 146 8.36 -8.35 -5.10
CA GLY A 146 7.93 -9.74 -5.05
C GLY A 146 7.12 -10.04 -3.81
N LEU A 147 6.56 -11.25 -3.76
CA LEU A 147 5.73 -11.72 -2.64
C LEU A 147 6.56 -12.36 -1.52
N ALA A 148 7.80 -12.77 -1.81
CA ALA A 148 8.64 -13.44 -0.83
C ALA A 148 9.20 -12.45 0.19
N THR A 149 9.44 -12.92 1.41
CA THR A 149 10.00 -12.14 2.53
C THR A 149 11.35 -11.46 2.20
N GLY A 150 12.11 -12.02 1.26
CA GLY A 150 13.38 -11.47 0.78
C GLY A 150 13.25 -10.44 -0.35
N ASP A 151 12.11 -10.41 -1.06
CA ASP A 151 11.76 -9.34 -1.99
C ASP A 151 11.18 -8.14 -1.21
N GLU A 152 10.73 -7.09 -1.88
CA GLU A 152 10.15 -5.91 -1.21
C GLU A 152 8.82 -5.43 -1.77
N MET A 153 8.09 -4.72 -0.91
CA MET A 153 6.90 -3.95 -1.24
C MET A 153 6.95 -2.57 -0.60
N CYS A 154 6.27 -1.60 -1.20
CA CYS A 154 5.99 -0.31 -0.57
C CYS A 154 4.51 -0.03 -0.63
N LEU A 155 3.76 -0.39 0.40
CA LEU A 155 2.30 -0.31 0.37
C LEU A 155 1.72 0.42 1.58
N THR A 156 0.55 0.98 1.35
CA THR A 156 -0.39 1.38 2.40
C THR A 156 -1.78 0.93 2.01
N TYR A 157 -2.45 0.25 2.93
CA TYR A 157 -3.82 -0.19 2.80
C TYR A 157 -4.70 0.82 3.53
N LEU A 158 -5.66 1.43 2.83
CA LEU A 158 -6.58 2.41 3.41
C LEU A 158 -7.99 1.84 3.42
N TRP A 159 -8.59 1.70 4.59
CA TRP A 159 -10.00 1.36 4.70
C TRP A 159 -10.82 2.63 4.74
N TYR A 160 -11.87 2.67 3.92
CA TYR A 160 -12.70 3.85 3.78
C TYR A 160 -14.16 3.52 3.54
N TYR A 161 -15.03 4.51 3.71
CA TYR A 161 -16.43 4.45 3.30
C TYR A 161 -16.92 5.85 2.84
N PRO A 162 -17.96 5.94 2.00
CA PRO A 162 -18.56 4.84 1.25
C PRO A 162 -17.58 4.24 0.22
N ALA A 163 -17.74 2.95 -0.08
CA ALA A 163 -16.99 2.28 -1.13
C ALA A 163 -17.23 2.96 -2.50
N ILE A 164 -16.17 3.07 -3.30
CA ILE A 164 -16.23 3.62 -4.66
C ILE A 164 -15.96 2.47 -5.62
N ALA A 165 -16.74 2.39 -6.71
CA ALA A 165 -16.52 1.39 -7.76
C ALA A 165 -15.12 1.56 -8.41
N ASP A 166 -14.47 0.43 -8.71
CA ASP A 166 -13.21 0.37 -9.46
C ASP A 166 -12.06 1.22 -8.88
N SER A 167 -12.00 1.34 -7.54
CA SER A 167 -10.99 2.13 -6.80
C SER A 167 -10.25 1.30 -5.75
N ASP A 168 -9.97 0.03 -6.06
CA ASP A 168 -9.22 -0.87 -5.18
C ASP A 168 -7.72 -0.53 -5.18
N ARG A 169 -7.18 0.00 -6.29
CA ARG A 169 -5.74 0.24 -6.45
C ARG A 169 -5.43 1.67 -6.90
N CYS A 170 -4.50 2.30 -6.21
CA CYS A 170 -3.82 3.51 -6.66
C CYS A 170 -2.31 3.32 -6.57
N LEU A 171 -1.78 2.49 -7.47
CA LEU A 171 -0.39 2.08 -7.46
C LEU A 171 0.43 2.92 -8.43
N PHE A 172 1.66 3.19 -8.02
CA PHE A 172 2.59 4.01 -8.75
C PHE A 172 3.48 3.21 -9.72
N THR A 173 3.91 3.90 -10.79
CA THR A 173 5.01 3.52 -11.69
C THR A 173 6.04 4.65 -11.71
N ASN A 174 7.30 4.35 -11.36
CA ASN A 174 8.45 5.25 -11.21
C ASN A 174 8.35 6.68 -11.83
N VAL A 175 8.47 7.71 -10.99
CA VAL A 175 8.95 9.05 -11.36
C VAL A 175 10.40 9.07 -10.95
N SER A 176 11.28 9.16 -11.93
CA SER A 176 12.69 9.39 -11.67
C SER A 176 12.89 10.64 -10.80
N PRO A 177 14.02 10.77 -10.07
CA PRO A 177 14.38 11.98 -9.32
C PRO A 177 14.38 13.27 -10.16
N LEU A 178 14.30 13.15 -11.49
CA LEU A 178 14.30 14.23 -12.47
C LEU A 178 12.89 14.76 -12.81
N GLY A 179 11.83 14.29 -12.12
CA GLY A 179 10.47 14.82 -12.32
C GLY A 179 9.86 14.47 -13.69
N ILE A 180 10.40 13.46 -14.38
CA ILE A 180 9.83 12.98 -15.64
C ILE A 180 8.73 11.96 -15.31
N GLU A 181 7.48 12.33 -15.56
CA GLU A 181 6.33 11.43 -15.58
C GLU A 181 6.54 10.35 -16.66
N GLN A 182 6.88 9.13 -16.24
CA GLN A 182 6.79 7.95 -17.12
C GLN A 182 5.80 6.97 -16.52
N GLY A 183 4.52 7.20 -16.80
CA GLY A 183 3.46 6.25 -16.50
C GLY A 183 2.12 6.92 -16.29
N GLY A 184 1.18 6.63 -17.19
CA GLY A 184 -0.21 7.02 -16.98
C GLY A 184 -0.83 6.25 -15.82
N ALA A 185 -1.86 6.83 -15.20
CA ALA A 185 -2.68 6.17 -14.21
C ALA A 185 -3.18 4.83 -14.77
N MET A 186 -2.69 3.72 -14.21
CA MET A 186 -3.15 2.39 -14.56
C MET A 186 -4.07 1.92 -13.45
N SER A 187 -5.38 2.01 -13.68
CA SER A 187 -6.31 1.15 -12.94
C SER A 187 -6.05 -0.26 -13.47
N ILE A 188 -5.27 -1.07 -12.73
CA ILE A 188 -5.03 -2.45 -13.13
C ILE A 188 -6.33 -3.19 -12.85
N VAL A 189 -7.17 -3.26 -13.88
CA VAL A 189 -8.36 -4.11 -13.94
C VAL A 189 -7.94 -5.54 -13.57
N SER A 190 -8.58 -6.05 -12.52
CA SER A 190 -8.56 -7.44 -12.03
C SER A 190 -7.19 -8.10 -11.82
N ASP A 191 -6.97 -8.53 -10.57
CA ASP A 191 -5.93 -9.45 -10.17
C ASP A 191 -5.83 -10.67 -11.13
N PRO A 192 -4.69 -10.89 -11.82
CA PRO A 192 -4.49 -12.10 -12.63
C PRO A 192 -4.45 -13.38 -11.78
N TYR A 193 -4.42 -13.28 -10.45
CA TYR A 193 -4.52 -14.39 -9.50
C TYR A 193 -5.92 -14.59 -8.91
N ALA A 194 -6.94 -13.84 -9.34
CA ALA A 194 -8.32 -13.99 -8.86
C ALA A 194 -9.08 -15.22 -9.40
N ASN A 195 -8.42 -16.10 -10.17
CA ASN A 195 -8.97 -17.41 -10.52
C ASN A 195 -8.33 -18.50 -9.64
N GLY A 196 -9.00 -18.78 -8.53
CA GLY A 196 -8.82 -19.96 -7.68
C GLY A 196 -10.16 -20.38 -7.09
#